data_AF-A0A848E7D9-F1
#
_entry.id   AF-A0A848E7D9-F1
#
_cell.length_a   1.000
_cell.length_b   1.000
_cell.length_c   1.000
_cell.angle_alpha   90.00
_cell.angle_beta   90.00
_cell.angle_gamma   90.00
#
_symmetry.space_group_name_H-M   'P 1'
#
loop_
_entity.id
_entity.type
_entity.pdbx_description
1 polymer ?
#
loop_
_entity_poly.entity_id
_entity_poly.type
_entity_poly.pdbx_seq_one_letter_code
_entity_poly.pdbx_strand_id
1 'polypeptide(L)' 'MRALAEDIAAEPDLLWKTWTEAAEQQRAGGIYLFRSRAAAEAYHRKHAARLTAAGITGIEATYRSFNGPLTAITRGPVC' A
#
# COMPACT_ATOMS: atom_id res chain seq x y z
N MET A 1 12.52 -5.23 8.22
CA MET A 1 11.65 -4.33 7.43
C MET A 1 12.28 -3.83 6.12
N ARG A 2 13.59 -3.54 6.05
CA ARG A 2 14.24 -3.01 4.83
C ARG A 2 14.04 -3.86 3.58
N ALA A 3 14.36 -5.16 3.64
CA ALA A 3 14.17 -6.07 2.50
C ALA A 3 12.71 -6.14 2.02
N LEU A 4 11.74 -6.02 2.94
CA LEU A 4 10.33 -5.96 2.59
C LEU A 4 9.98 -4.67 1.84
N ALA A 5 10.56 -3.54 2.24
CA ALA A 5 10.38 -2.28 1.54
C ALA A 5 10.99 -2.31 0.13
N GLU A 6 12.16 -2.95 -0.02
CA GLU A 6 12.82 -3.11 -1.32
C GLU A 6 12.02 -4.03 -2.26
N ASP A 7 11.50 -5.16 -1.77
CA ASP A 7 10.62 -6.06 -2.53
C ASP A 7 9.34 -5.37 -3.00
N ILE A 8 8.71 -4.58 -2.12
CA ILE A 8 7.51 -3.81 -2.47
C ILE A 8 7.85 -2.73 -3.50
N ALA A 9 8.98 -2.01 -3.33
CA ALA A 9 9.39 -0.97 -4.26
C ALA A 9 9.74 -1.52 -5.66
N ALA A 10 10.02 -2.81 -5.79
CA ALA A 10 10.26 -3.49 -7.07
C ALA A 10 8.97 -3.93 -7.79
N GLU A 11 7.80 -3.76 -7.18
CA GLU A 11 6.53 -4.17 -7.79
C GLU A 11 6.23 -3.31 -9.03
N PRO A 12 5.82 -3.94 -10.15
CA PRO A 12 5.44 -3.21 -11.34
C PRO A 12 4.25 -2.30 -11.03
N ASP A 13 4.27 -1.12 -11.65
CA ASP A 13 3.23 -0.10 -11.54
C ASP A 13 3.01 0.51 -10.14
N LEU A 14 3.77 0.10 -9.12
CA LEU A 14 3.80 0.83 -7.85
C LEU A 14 4.53 2.17 -8.06
N LEU A 15 3.89 3.26 -7.66
CA LEU A 15 4.47 4.60 -7.69
C LEU A 15 5.15 4.92 -6.35
N TRP A 16 4.44 4.67 -5.24
CA TRP A 16 4.99 4.82 -3.90
C TRP A 16 4.11 4.12 -2.86
N LYS A 17 4.67 3.96 -1.66
CA LYS A 17 3.98 3.48 -0.47
C LYS A 17 4.33 4.38 0.73
N THR A 18 3.32 4.73 1.50
CA THR A 18 3.48 5.26 2.87
C THR A 18 3.26 4.13 3.87
N TRP A 19 4.20 3.93 4.79
CA TRP A 19 4.06 2.98 5.89
C TRP A 19 3.23 3.60 7.01
N THR A 20 2.27 2.86 7.56
CA THR A 20 1.44 3.32 8.68
C THR A 20 1.51 2.34 9.83
N GLU A 21 1.53 2.86 11.05
CA GLU A 21 1.53 2.08 12.28
C GLU A 21 0.77 2.83 13.37
N ALA A 22 0.02 2.07 14.17
CA ALA A 22 -0.72 2.54 15.33
C ALA A 22 -0.51 1.51 16.44
N ALA A 23 0.59 1.69 17.19
CA ALA A 23 1.01 0.74 18.21
C ALA A 23 -0.08 0.52 19.29
N GLU A 24 -0.77 1.59 19.70
CA GLU A 24 -1.86 1.54 20.69
C GLU A 24 -3.03 0.66 20.24
N GLN A 25 -3.28 0.58 18.93
CA GLN A 25 -4.34 -0.22 18.33
C GLN A 25 -3.83 -1.58 17.85
N GLN A 26 -2.52 -1.84 17.99
CA GLN A 26 -1.82 -2.99 17.43
C GLN A 26 -2.08 -3.16 15.91
N ARG A 27 -2.16 -2.04 15.18
CA ARG A 27 -2.38 -2.05 13.72
C ARG A 27 -1.16 -1.53 12.98
N ALA A 28 -0.82 -2.20 11.88
CA ALA A 28 0.14 -1.73 10.91
C ALA A 28 -0.46 -1.85 9.51
N GLY A 29 -0.01 -1.03 8.58
CA GLY A 29 -0.53 -1.02 7.23
C GLY A 29 0.29 -0.18 6.27
N GLY A 30 -0.38 0.32 5.25
CA GLY A 30 0.19 1.30 4.35
C GLY A 30 -0.81 1.84 3.34
N ILE A 31 -0.48 3.00 2.81
CA ILE A 31 -1.20 3.63 1.71
C ILE A 31 -0.33 3.44 0.46
N TYR A 32 -0.92 2.92 -0.61
CA TYR A 32 -0.22 2.58 -1.84
C TYR A 32 -0.83 3.35 -3.00
N LEU A 33 0.01 3.84 -3.90
CA LEU A 33 -0.43 4.36 -5.19
C LEU A 33 0.12 3.48 -6.32
N PHE A 34 -0.78 3.00 -7.16
CA PHE A 34 -0.48 2.22 -8.36
C PHE A 34 -0.94 2.96 -9.62
N ARG A 35 -0.32 2.67 -10.76
CA ARG A 35 -0.76 3.21 -12.07
C ARG A 35 -2.18 2.79 -12.46
N SER A 36 -2.65 1.65 -11.97
CA SER A 36 -3.98 1.15 -12.27
C SER A 36 -4.58 0.37 -11.10
N ARG A 37 -5.91 0.29 -11.11
CA ARG A 37 -6.65 -0.55 -10.15
C ARG A 37 -6.29 -2.03 -10.27
N ALA A 38 -6.11 -2.52 -11.50
CA ALA A 38 -5.73 -3.92 -11.74
C ALA A 38 -4.37 -4.26 -11.11
N ALA A 39 -3.38 -3.35 -11.21
CA ALA A 39 -2.08 -3.52 -10.56
C ALA A 39 -2.22 -3.53 -9.02
N ALA A 40 -3.02 -2.61 -8.46
CA ALA A 40 -3.27 -2.56 -7.02
C ALA A 40 -3.91 -3.86 -6.49
N GLU A 41 -4.91 -4.38 -7.19
CA GLU A 41 -5.60 -5.63 -6.82
C GLU A 41 -4.67 -6.85 -6.96
N ALA A 42 -3.85 -6.90 -8.01
CA ALA A 42 -2.87 -7.97 -8.19
C ALA A 42 -1.84 -7.99 -7.05
N TYR A 43 -1.29 -6.82 -6.71
CA TYR A 43 -0.37 -6.69 -5.58
C TYR A 43 -1.05 -7.04 -4.25
N HIS A 44 -2.28 -6.57 -4.01
CA HIS A 44 -3.01 -6.90 -2.79
C HIS A 44 -3.17 -8.41 -2.61
N ARG A 45 -3.53 -9.17 -3.65
CA ARG A 45 -3.64 -10.64 -3.56
C ARG A 45 -2.30 -11.29 -3.17
N LYS A 46 -1.20 -10.89 -3.82
CA LYS A 46 0.16 -11.37 -3.51
C LYS A 46 0.53 -11.05 -2.06
N HIS A 47 0.30 -9.80 -1.66
CA HIS A 47 0.68 -9.31 -0.34
C HIS A 47 -0.16 -9.94 0.78
N ALA A 48 -1.46 -10.07 0.57
CA ALA A 48 -2.37 -10.71 1.51
C ALA A 48 -1.98 -12.18 1.74
N ALA A 49 -1.67 -12.93 0.67
CA ALA A 49 -1.20 -14.31 0.79
C ALA A 49 0.09 -14.42 1.62
N ARG A 50 1.05 -13.51 1.41
CA ARG A 50 2.28 -13.44 2.22
C ARG A 50 1.98 -13.14 3.70
N LEU A 51 1.11 -12.17 3.98
CA LEU A 51 0.76 -11.80 5.35
C LEU A 51 0.03 -12.94 6.06
N THR A 52 -0.90 -13.61 5.38
CA THR A 52 -1.57 -14.81 5.91
C THR A 52 -0.59 -15.94 6.20
N ALA A 53 0.38 -16.18 5.32
CA ALA A 53 1.45 -17.17 5.56
C ALA A 53 2.34 -16.80 6.76
N ALA A 54 2.44 -15.51 7.09
CA ALA A 54 3.12 -15.02 8.29
C ALA A 54 2.22 -15.02 9.55
N GLY A 55 1.00 -15.56 9.47
CA GLY A 55 0.06 -15.65 10.59
C GLY A 55 -0.78 -14.40 10.84
N ILE A 56 -0.71 -13.40 9.94
CA ILE A 56 -1.48 -12.16 10.07
C ILE A 56 -2.89 -12.38 9.54
N THR A 57 -3.88 -12.09 10.38
CA THR A 57 -5.31 -12.20 10.08
C THR A 57 -6.00 -10.82 10.10
N GLY A 58 -7.24 -10.73 9.64
CA GLY A 58 -8.00 -9.48 9.66
C GLY A 58 -7.46 -8.43 8.68
N ILE A 59 -6.94 -8.86 7.54
CA ILE A 59 -6.38 -7.98 6.51
C ILE A 59 -7.53 -7.25 5.82
N GLU A 60 -7.54 -5.93 5.92
CA GLU A 60 -8.52 -5.06 5.28
C GLU A 60 -7.86 -4.26 4.15
N ALA A 61 -8.53 -4.13 3.02
CA ALA A 61 -8.09 -3.30 1.91
C ALA A 61 -9.26 -2.56 1.28
N THR A 62 -9.04 -1.29 0.93
CA THR A 62 -9.99 -0.48 0.16
C THR A 62 -9.29 0.16 -1.03
N TYR A 63 -10.01 0.30 -2.14
CA TYR A 63 -9.47 0.84 -3.39
C TYR A 63 -10.19 2.14 -3.71
N ARG A 64 -9.42 3.21 -3.96
CA ARG A 64 -9.95 4.54 -4.28
C ARG A 64 -9.11 5.19 -5.35
N SER A 65 -9.74 6.04 -6.15
CA SER A 65 -9.02 7.04 -6.94
C SER A 65 -8.73 8.25 -6.07
N PHE A 66 -7.74 9.05 -6.44
CA PHE A 66 -7.41 10.31 -5.75
C PHE A 66 -7.64 11.49 -6.70
N ASN A 67 -7.81 12.68 -6.12
CA ASN A 67 -7.91 13.91 -6.89
C ASN A 67 -6.52 14.57 -6.97
N GLY A 68 -5.82 14.37 -8.09
CA GLY A 68 -4.46 14.87 -8.28
C GLY A 68 -4.28 16.37 -8.00
N PRO A 69 -5.06 17.26 -8.64
CA PRO A 69 -4.96 18.69 -8.38
C PRO A 69 -5.12 19.09 -6.91
N LEU A 70 -6.13 18.55 -6.22
CA LEU A 70 -6.35 18.86 -4.79
C LEU A 70 -5.27 18.26 -3.90
N THR A 71 -4.77 17.05 -4.22
CA THR A 71 -3.67 16.41 -3.50
C THR A 71 -2.37 17.20 -3.64
N ALA A 72 -2.09 17.78 -4.81
CA ALA A 72 -0.92 18.62 -5.02
C ALA A 72 -0.95 19.86 -4.11
N ILE A 73 -2.10 20.52 -3.98
CA ILE A 73 -2.30 21.69 -3.08
C ILE A 73 -1.97 21.32 -1.63
N THR A 74 -2.35 20.12 -1.19
CA THR A 74 -2.11 19.64 0.18
C THR A 74 -0.77 18.92 0.36
N ARG A 75 0.13 19.00 -0.64
CA ARG A 75 1.49 18.43 -0.62
C ARG A 75 1.52 16.91 -0.53
N GLY A 76 0.44 16.25 -0.94
CA GLY A 76 0.47 14.81 -1.12
C GLY A 76 1.35 14.42 -2.32
N PRO A 77 1.95 13.23 -2.31
CA PRO A 77 2.76 12.74 -3.43
C PRO A 77 1.88 12.55 -4.67
N VAL A 78 2.00 13.49 -5.61
CA VAL A 78 1.40 13.43 -6.94
C VAL A 78 2.49 13.06 -7.94
N CYS A 79 2.16 12.17 -8.87
CA CYS A 79 3.06 11.72 -9.93
C CYS A 79 2.91 12.61 -11.17
#